data_AF-A0A846DGY7-F1
#
_entry.id   AF-A0A846DGY7-F1
#
_cell.length_a   1.000
_cell.length_b   1.000
_cell.length_c   1.000
_cell.angle_alpha   90.00
_cell.angle_beta   90.00
_cell.angle_gamma   90.00
#
_symmetry.space_group_name_H-M   'P 1'
#
loop_
_entity.id
_entity.type
_entity.pdbx_description
1 polymer ?
#
loop_
_entity_poly.entity_id
_entity_poly.type
_entity_poly.pdbx_seq_one_letter_code
_entity_poly.pdbx_strand_id
1 'polypeptide(L)'
;MIPSDIRLYTWVDVEEVLLRSQEQEQWPKDLVWARGYWDELVLGIRPGTQSSIKTWLQEVYEPRFQDNGQQGNDCIILESAEGNQRTLPIILEETEEEPPTPKLIPNLARPTVIWQRTEKLQAPDIFPDDLPPVLAFHSFKGGVGRTTHALALAQALINAKQKVLLIDGDLEAPGISWLLESRLPYPPICFADIIALIHGDPSPDAEQTIDLATQKLQNALVDGIYILPSFRVNSRLTGLAIKPEHLIKGHKNPFILTDSLARLGKALGVNVVLVDLRAGLSELAAGLILDPRVYRIFVSTLSGQSISGTGRLLELIAKLAPSTRDKDPYPAFILTKVPQDETAENLIIESEQTLLEAIQPLLGEDSEPIRITTPFTEKLQILSNSWQEVWQHLGTSQLIDLLHPLLEWLPDNLNKSNPPYEPISLLKSQRESLRNIAYKMIYAERAETEDFLVTESLQNLANDYRSQIPISVVIGAKGSGKTYTFMQIIRRQEWKKFGQDVGITNVDSTVASTAFIAPIIASTNLNDKAKKIVYDVRKYCAEQIGLTPPVDDSEIKDYIR
;
A
#
# COMPACT_ATOMS: atom_id res chain seq x y z
N MET A 1 31.86 25.54 -14.87
CA MET A 1 31.04 26.48 -15.67
C MET A 1 29.57 26.11 -15.57
N ILE A 2 28.70 27.11 -15.65
CA ILE A 2 27.24 26.95 -15.55
C ILE A 2 26.78 26.04 -16.70
N PRO A 3 26.06 24.94 -16.42
CA PRO A 3 25.46 24.10 -17.46
C PRO A 3 24.58 24.90 -18.40
N SER A 4 24.64 24.60 -19.71
CA SER A 4 24.00 25.41 -20.76
C SER A 4 22.47 25.45 -20.69
N ASP A 5 21.86 24.50 -20.00
CA ASP A 5 20.43 24.42 -19.76
C ASP A 5 19.97 25.16 -18.48
N ILE A 6 20.90 25.63 -17.64
CA ILE A 6 20.58 26.36 -16.41
C ILE A 6 20.64 27.87 -16.66
N ARG A 7 19.60 28.56 -16.19
CA ARG A 7 19.58 30.02 -16.07
C ARG A 7 19.38 30.39 -14.60
N LEU A 8 20.20 31.28 -14.08
CA LEU A 8 20.24 31.60 -12.64
C LEU A 8 19.11 32.58 -12.25
N TYR A 9 17.85 32.14 -12.24
CA TYR A 9 16.74 33.02 -11.83
C TYR A 9 16.65 33.20 -10.30
N THR A 10 17.01 32.16 -9.56
CA THR A 10 16.87 32.07 -8.11
C THR A 10 18.00 31.25 -7.48
N TRP A 11 18.04 31.25 -6.14
CA TRP A 11 18.91 30.38 -5.35
C TRP A 11 18.76 28.89 -5.69
N VAL A 12 17.58 28.45 -6.15
CA VAL A 12 17.31 27.05 -6.56
C VAL A 12 18.17 26.65 -7.76
N ASP A 13 18.37 27.57 -8.71
CA ASP A 13 19.19 27.37 -9.89
C ASP A 13 20.68 27.40 -9.54
N VAL A 14 21.07 28.27 -8.59
CA VAL A 14 22.43 28.31 -8.04
C VAL A 14 22.76 26.98 -7.35
N GLU A 15 21.87 26.47 -6.52
CA GLU A 15 21.99 25.19 -5.85
C GLU A 15 22.07 24.02 -6.85
N GLU A 16 21.28 24.06 -7.94
CA GLU A 16 21.32 23.04 -9.01
C GLU A 16 22.71 22.94 -9.66
N VAL A 17 23.40 24.07 -9.85
CA VAL A 17 24.79 24.06 -10.35
C VAL A 17 25.72 23.32 -9.39
N LEU A 18 25.57 23.51 -8.08
CA LEU A 18 26.36 22.81 -7.06
C LEU A 18 26.07 21.32 -7.04
N LEU A 19 24.78 20.93 -7.09
CA LEU A 19 24.37 19.53 -7.16
C LEU A 19 24.97 18.82 -8.38
N ARG A 20 24.94 19.45 -9.57
CA ARG A 20 25.56 18.87 -10.77
C ARG A 20 27.07 18.81 -10.69
N SER A 21 27.71 19.81 -10.09
CA SER A 21 29.16 19.77 -9.84
C SER A 21 29.53 18.61 -8.91
N GLN A 22 28.71 18.35 -7.88
CA GLN A 22 28.84 17.20 -6.99
C GLN A 22 28.64 15.86 -7.74
N GLU A 23 27.62 15.75 -8.59
CA GLU A 23 27.37 14.56 -9.41
C GLU A 23 28.52 14.24 -10.38
N GLN A 24 29.19 15.28 -10.91
CA GLN A 24 30.31 15.17 -11.85
C GLN A 24 31.68 15.04 -11.18
N GLU A 25 31.73 14.83 -9.86
CA GLU A 25 32.97 14.75 -9.08
C GLU A 25 33.87 16.00 -9.18
N GLN A 26 33.27 17.16 -9.46
CA GLN A 26 33.94 18.47 -9.56
C GLN A 26 33.86 19.26 -8.25
N TRP A 27 33.45 18.61 -7.15
CA TRP A 27 33.33 19.21 -5.83
C TRP A 27 34.71 19.45 -5.19
N PRO A 28 35.06 20.66 -4.75
CA PRO A 28 36.35 20.94 -4.13
C PRO A 28 36.54 20.17 -2.84
N LYS A 29 37.75 19.66 -2.60
CA LYS A 29 38.07 18.96 -1.33
C LYS A 29 37.97 19.87 -0.11
N ASP A 30 38.17 21.17 -0.32
CA ASP A 30 38.15 22.17 0.74
C ASP A 30 36.73 22.70 1.04
N LEU A 31 35.73 22.35 0.22
CA LEU A 31 34.33 22.70 0.43
C LEU A 31 33.63 21.58 1.20
N VAL A 32 33.31 21.83 2.47
CA VAL A 32 32.70 20.84 3.37
C VAL A 32 31.22 20.69 3.08
N TRP A 33 30.50 21.82 2.98
CA TRP A 33 29.07 21.85 2.69
C TRP A 33 28.64 23.16 2.03
N ALA A 34 27.45 23.13 1.40
CA ALA A 34 26.78 24.31 0.85
C ALA A 34 25.30 24.35 1.28
N ARG A 35 24.78 25.55 1.54
CA ARG A 35 23.37 25.80 1.89
C ARG A 35 22.82 26.97 1.07
N GLY A 36 21.84 26.67 0.23
CA GLY A 36 21.09 27.69 -0.52
C GLY A 36 19.92 28.22 0.31
N TYR A 37 19.92 29.52 0.55
CA TYR A 37 18.78 30.24 1.10
C TYR A 37 18.20 31.19 0.05
N TRP A 38 16.99 31.69 0.30
CA TRP A 38 16.31 32.56 -0.66
C TRP A 38 17.03 33.90 -0.88
N ASP A 39 17.83 34.31 0.09
CA ASP A 39 18.56 35.57 0.18
C ASP A 39 20.09 35.42 0.14
N GLU A 40 20.66 34.22 0.31
CA GLU A 40 22.11 34.01 0.33
C GLU A 40 22.53 32.56 0.02
N LEU A 41 23.80 32.38 -0.35
CA LEU A 41 24.48 31.08 -0.43
C LEU A 41 25.55 31.01 0.65
N VAL A 42 25.42 30.08 1.59
CA VAL A 42 26.41 29.88 2.66
C VAL A 42 27.24 28.63 2.37
N LEU A 43 28.56 28.75 2.40
CA LEU A 43 29.50 27.66 2.14
C LEU A 43 30.41 27.44 3.35
N GLY A 44 30.41 26.22 3.87
CA GLY A 44 31.36 25.78 4.89
C GLY A 44 32.65 25.31 4.23
N ILE A 45 33.76 25.95 4.54
CA ILE A 45 35.07 25.70 3.93
C ILE A 45 36.13 25.34 4.97
N ARG A 46 37.21 24.66 4.57
CA ARG A 46 38.34 24.40 5.48
C ARG A 46 39.11 25.68 5.79
N PRO A 47 39.63 25.86 7.03
CA PRO A 47 40.39 27.05 7.40
C PRO A 47 41.54 27.36 6.44
N GLY A 48 41.68 28.62 6.04
CA GLY A 48 42.73 29.07 5.13
C GLY A 48 42.53 28.75 3.64
N THR A 49 41.38 28.20 3.23
CA THR A 49 41.14 27.80 1.83
C THR A 49 40.29 28.78 1.02
N GLN A 50 39.95 29.94 1.60
CA GLN A 50 39.04 30.92 1.01
C GLN A 50 39.41 31.32 -0.44
N SER A 51 40.69 31.57 -0.73
CA SER A 51 41.13 31.94 -2.08
C SER A 51 40.91 30.83 -3.11
N SER A 52 41.15 29.57 -2.74
CA SER A 52 40.93 28.40 -3.60
C SER A 52 39.45 28.24 -3.95
N ILE A 53 38.57 28.39 -2.95
CA ILE A 53 37.13 28.30 -3.13
C ILE A 53 36.60 29.44 -3.99
N LYS A 54 37.10 30.68 -3.82
CA LYS A 54 36.75 31.81 -4.69
C LYS A 54 37.10 31.53 -6.16
N THR A 55 38.31 31.01 -6.43
CA THR A 55 38.72 30.65 -7.79
C THR A 55 37.79 29.59 -8.39
N TRP A 56 37.46 28.55 -7.62
CA TRP A 56 36.52 27.54 -8.08
C TRP A 56 35.10 28.10 -8.32
N LEU A 57 34.59 28.95 -7.44
CA LEU A 57 33.29 29.61 -7.63
C LEU A 57 33.27 30.46 -8.90
N GLN A 58 34.36 31.17 -9.18
CA GLN A 58 34.52 31.92 -10.41
C GLN A 58 34.44 30.99 -11.63
N GLU A 59 35.17 29.87 -11.63
CA GLU A 59 35.12 28.88 -12.73
C GLU A 59 33.74 28.22 -12.90
N VAL A 60 33.05 27.95 -11.78
CA VAL A 60 31.74 27.30 -11.78
C VAL A 60 30.65 28.24 -12.26
N TYR A 61 30.65 29.50 -11.79
CA TYR A 61 29.61 30.48 -12.07
C TYR A 61 29.98 31.54 -13.12
N GLU A 62 31.10 31.42 -13.83
CA GLU A 62 31.47 32.33 -14.92
C GLU A 62 30.33 32.46 -15.97
N PRO A 63 29.99 33.67 -16.45
CA PRO A 63 30.51 35.01 -16.09
C PRO A 63 29.67 35.72 -15.01
N ARG A 64 28.86 34.99 -14.26
CA ARG A 64 27.89 35.51 -13.29
C ARG A 64 28.45 35.64 -11.86
N PHE A 65 29.71 35.28 -11.63
CA PHE A 65 30.37 35.48 -10.33
C PHE A 65 31.00 36.88 -10.23
N GLN A 66 30.78 37.56 -9.10
CA GLN A 66 31.35 38.88 -8.82
C GLN A 66 32.13 38.85 -7.49
N ASP A 67 33.46 38.96 -7.58
CA ASP A 67 34.34 39.13 -6.41
C ASP A 67 34.31 40.59 -5.95
N ASN A 68 33.79 40.83 -4.74
CA ASN A 68 33.66 42.17 -4.17
C ASN A 68 34.82 42.50 -3.20
N GLY A 69 35.81 41.62 -3.09
CA GLY A 69 37.03 41.83 -2.30
C GLY A 69 36.75 42.12 -0.83
N GLN A 70 37.49 43.06 -0.24
CA GLN A 70 37.35 43.43 1.19
C GLN A 70 36.19 44.41 1.45
N GLN A 71 35.47 44.87 0.43
CA GLN A 71 34.46 45.94 0.55
C GLN A 71 33.01 45.41 0.61
N GLY A 72 32.81 44.10 0.40
CA GLY A 72 31.50 43.44 0.53
C GLY A 72 31.59 41.94 0.30
N ASN A 73 30.49 41.23 0.52
CA ASN A 73 30.42 39.79 0.24
C ASN A 73 30.46 39.55 -1.28
N ASP A 74 31.14 38.49 -1.70
CA ASP A 74 31.07 38.01 -3.08
C ASP A 74 29.62 37.67 -3.43
N CYS A 75 29.25 37.74 -4.71
CA CYS A 75 27.88 37.45 -5.09
C CYS A 75 27.75 36.80 -6.46
N ILE A 76 26.62 36.12 -6.66
CA ILE A 76 26.21 35.55 -7.93
C ILE A 76 25.14 36.46 -8.53
N ILE A 77 25.37 36.91 -9.76
CA ILE A 77 24.43 37.73 -10.52
C ILE A 77 23.30 36.84 -11.03
N LEU A 78 22.08 37.10 -10.57
CA LEU A 78 20.88 36.41 -11.01
C LEU A 78 20.27 37.08 -12.24
N GLU A 79 19.43 36.35 -12.95
CA GLU A 79 18.63 36.92 -14.04
C GLU A 79 17.68 38.01 -13.51
N SER A 80 17.64 39.11 -14.24
CA SER A 80 16.86 40.28 -13.89
C SER A 80 16.35 41.02 -15.13
N ALA A 81 15.24 41.72 -14.98
CA ALA A 81 14.81 42.72 -15.97
C ALA A 81 15.84 43.87 -16.06
N GLU A 82 15.90 44.52 -17.22
CA GLU A 82 16.82 45.63 -17.48
C GLU A 82 16.74 46.71 -16.38
N GLY A 83 17.89 47.12 -15.86
CA GLY A 83 18.01 48.17 -14.85
C GLY A 83 17.85 47.72 -13.39
N ASN A 84 17.41 46.48 -13.12
CA ASN A 84 17.18 45.97 -11.77
C ASN A 84 18.07 44.76 -11.44
N GLN A 85 19.38 44.98 -11.32
CA GLN A 85 20.33 43.91 -11.05
C GLN A 85 19.96 43.15 -9.76
N ARG A 86 19.81 41.83 -9.88
CA ARG A 86 19.59 40.92 -8.74
C ARG A 86 20.88 40.18 -8.46
N THR A 87 21.23 40.07 -7.19
CA THR A 87 22.41 39.34 -6.73
C THR A 87 22.05 38.42 -5.58
N LEU A 88 22.75 37.30 -5.50
CA LEU A 88 22.72 36.36 -4.38
C LEU A 88 24.07 36.45 -3.66
N PRO A 89 24.16 37.09 -2.49
CA PRO A 89 25.36 37.10 -1.66
C PRO A 89 25.87 35.69 -1.35
N ILE A 90 27.20 35.56 -1.27
CA ILE A 90 27.91 34.36 -0.85
C ILE A 90 28.58 34.63 0.49
N ILE A 91 28.38 33.74 1.46
CA ILE A 91 29.04 33.75 2.76
C ILE A 91 29.94 32.53 2.85
N LEU A 92 31.21 32.75 3.17
CA LEU A 92 32.19 31.69 3.39
C LEU A 92 32.47 31.58 4.89
N GLU A 93 32.19 30.41 5.46
CA GLU A 93 32.40 30.10 6.88
C GLU A 93 33.51 29.06 7.03
N GLU A 94 34.55 29.36 7.81
CA GLU A 94 35.58 28.37 8.12
C GLU A 94 35.06 27.34 9.13
N THR A 95 35.22 26.05 8.82
CA THR A 95 34.69 24.96 9.64
C THR A 95 35.60 23.73 9.68
N GLU A 96 35.69 23.12 10.86
CA GLU A 96 36.32 21.82 11.10
C GLU A 96 35.28 20.68 11.15
N GLU A 97 34.01 20.95 10.80
CA GLU A 97 32.98 19.92 10.71
C GLU A 97 33.36 18.84 9.71
N GLU A 98 33.09 17.58 10.05
CA GLU A 98 33.26 16.47 9.12
C GLU A 98 31.93 16.18 8.42
N PRO A 99 31.92 15.91 7.10
CA PRO A 99 30.72 15.49 6.40
C PRO A 99 30.12 14.23 7.06
N PRO A 100 28.79 14.20 7.28
CA PRO A 100 28.14 13.01 7.81
C PRO A 100 28.25 11.87 6.82
N THR A 101 28.24 10.64 7.32
CA THR A 101 28.11 9.46 6.45
C THR A 101 26.76 9.55 5.71
N PRO A 102 26.75 9.56 4.37
CA PRO A 102 25.54 9.70 3.58
C PRO A 102 24.68 8.45 3.78
N LYS A 103 23.46 8.66 4.25
CA LYS A 103 22.45 7.61 4.39
C LYS A 103 21.45 7.75 3.26
N LEU A 104 20.96 6.61 2.77
CA LEU A 104 19.83 6.61 1.86
C LEU A 104 18.60 7.12 2.62
N ILE A 105 17.96 8.15 2.08
CA ILE A 105 16.74 8.74 2.63
C ILE A 105 15.68 8.69 1.51
N PRO A 106 14.52 8.03 1.73
CA PRO A 106 13.52 7.86 0.68
C PRO A 106 12.64 9.11 0.56
N ASN A 107 13.23 10.20 0.08
CA ASN A 107 12.63 11.53 -0.02
C ASN A 107 13.01 12.18 -1.36
N LEU A 108 12.08 12.91 -1.98
CA LEU A 108 12.33 13.66 -3.22
C LEU A 108 12.65 15.13 -2.99
N ALA A 109 12.48 15.62 -1.76
CA ALA A 109 12.81 16.99 -1.41
C ALA A 109 14.30 17.28 -1.60
N ARG A 110 14.58 18.50 -2.06
CA ARG A 110 15.94 19.01 -2.16
C ARG A 110 16.65 18.95 -0.80
N PRO A 111 17.94 18.57 -0.77
CA PRO A 111 18.69 18.52 0.47
C PRO A 111 18.83 19.93 1.04
N THR A 112 18.55 20.10 2.33
CA THR A 112 18.75 21.40 3.01
C THR A 112 20.24 21.78 3.11
N VAL A 113 21.12 20.77 3.04
CA VAL A 113 22.57 20.94 3.05
C VAL A 113 23.17 20.00 2.01
N ILE A 114 23.94 20.54 1.07
CA ILE A 114 24.74 19.75 0.14
C ILE A 114 26.08 19.49 0.79
N TRP A 115 26.30 18.25 1.21
CA TRP A 115 27.56 17.82 1.80
C TRP A 115 28.54 17.39 0.72
N GLN A 116 29.85 17.48 0.98
CA GLN A 116 30.82 16.77 0.15
C GLN A 116 30.44 15.27 0.05
N ARG A 117 30.36 14.74 -1.18
CA ARG A 117 29.97 13.35 -1.39
C ARG A 117 31.08 12.43 -0.91
N THR A 118 30.76 11.50 -0.01
CA THR A 118 31.67 10.41 0.36
C THR A 118 31.34 9.14 -0.44
N GLU A 119 32.31 8.25 -0.62
CA GLU A 119 32.24 7.14 -1.57
C GLU A 119 31.17 6.07 -1.29
N LYS A 120 30.63 5.94 -0.06
CA LYS A 120 29.69 4.86 0.29
C LYS A 120 28.40 5.38 0.93
N LEU A 121 27.31 5.31 0.18
CA LEU A 121 25.95 5.43 0.69
C LEU A 121 25.63 4.25 1.61
N GLN A 122 25.14 4.54 2.81
CA GLN A 122 24.66 3.51 3.73
C GLN A 122 23.23 3.12 3.34
N ALA A 123 23.08 1.89 2.82
CA ALA A 123 21.77 1.27 2.54
C ALA A 123 21.05 0.87 3.85
N PRO A 124 19.71 0.76 3.85
CA PRO A 124 18.97 0.23 5.00
C PRO A 124 19.32 -1.22 5.32
N ASP A 125 19.12 -1.67 6.55
CA ASP A 125 19.28 -3.09 6.90
C ASP A 125 18.32 -3.96 6.08
N ILE A 126 18.80 -5.13 5.63
CA ILE A 126 18.00 -6.10 4.87
C ILE A 126 16.85 -6.59 5.75
N PHE A 127 15.66 -6.76 5.16
CA PHE A 127 14.54 -7.33 5.90
C PHE A 127 14.82 -8.75 6.39
N PRO A 128 14.44 -9.07 7.64
CA PRO A 128 14.36 -10.45 8.09
C PRO A 128 13.48 -11.30 7.17
N ASP A 129 13.88 -12.55 6.94
CA ASP A 129 13.16 -13.49 6.05
C ASP A 129 11.75 -13.87 6.57
N ASP A 130 11.40 -13.46 7.80
CA ASP A 130 10.09 -13.69 8.43
C ASP A 130 9.10 -12.52 8.28
N LEU A 131 9.53 -11.40 7.69
CA LEU A 131 8.64 -10.31 7.29
C LEU A 131 8.06 -10.59 5.90
N PRO A 132 6.76 -10.33 5.69
CA PRO A 132 6.17 -10.45 4.36
C PRO A 132 6.74 -9.38 3.42
N PRO A 133 6.95 -9.69 2.12
CA PRO A 133 7.37 -8.70 1.15
C PRO A 133 6.32 -7.59 1.01
N VAL A 134 6.80 -6.36 0.85
CA VAL A 134 6.00 -5.18 0.53
C VAL A 134 6.13 -4.90 -0.96
N LEU A 135 5.01 -4.93 -1.67
CA LEU A 135 4.91 -4.63 -3.10
C LEU A 135 4.25 -3.27 -3.29
N ALA A 136 4.89 -2.42 -4.08
CA ALA A 136 4.39 -1.10 -4.40
C ALA A 136 4.04 -1.01 -5.89
N PHE A 137 2.76 -0.83 -6.20
CA PHE A 137 2.31 -0.47 -7.53
C PHE A 137 2.45 1.03 -7.71
N HIS A 138 3.18 1.46 -8.75
CA HIS A 138 3.39 2.86 -9.07
C HIS A 138 3.21 3.13 -10.57
N SER A 139 2.89 4.37 -10.93
CA SER A 139 2.86 4.80 -12.33
C SER A 139 3.26 6.27 -12.45
N PHE A 140 3.94 6.64 -13.53
CA PHE A 140 4.25 8.05 -13.78
C PHE A 140 2.99 8.87 -14.12
N LYS A 141 2.10 8.32 -14.96
CA LYS A 141 0.81 8.94 -15.32
C LYS A 141 -0.35 8.28 -14.57
N GLY A 142 -1.39 9.08 -14.32
CA GLY A 142 -2.68 8.59 -13.80
C GLY A 142 -3.50 7.86 -14.87
N GLY A 143 -4.43 7.02 -14.45
CA GLY A 143 -5.39 6.36 -15.36
C GLY A 143 -4.80 5.23 -16.22
N VAL A 144 -3.59 4.74 -15.91
CA VAL A 144 -2.95 3.64 -16.66
C VAL A 144 -3.56 2.27 -16.35
N GLY A 145 -4.24 2.12 -15.21
CA GLY A 145 -4.81 0.85 -14.76
C GLY A 145 -4.10 0.24 -13.54
N ARG A 146 -3.28 1.02 -12.83
CA ARG A 146 -2.52 0.60 -11.65
C ARG A 146 -3.38 -0.10 -10.58
N THR A 147 -4.45 0.54 -10.12
CA THR A 147 -5.40 -0.05 -9.15
C THR A 147 -6.01 -1.36 -9.64
N THR A 148 -6.37 -1.45 -10.93
CA THR A 148 -6.90 -2.68 -11.54
C THR A 148 -5.90 -3.83 -11.45
N HIS A 149 -4.62 -3.58 -11.71
CA HIS A 149 -3.57 -4.60 -11.62
C HIS A 149 -3.23 -4.97 -10.17
N ALA A 150 -3.27 -4.01 -9.24
CA ALA A 150 -3.11 -4.29 -7.82
C ALA A 150 -4.23 -5.23 -7.30
N LEU A 151 -5.48 -4.97 -7.68
CA LEU A 151 -6.62 -5.84 -7.35
C LEU A 151 -6.53 -7.21 -8.01
N ALA A 152 -6.12 -7.26 -9.29
CA ALA A 152 -5.93 -8.52 -10.00
C ALA A 152 -4.83 -9.39 -9.37
N LEU A 153 -3.70 -8.79 -8.97
CA LEU A 153 -2.65 -9.50 -8.25
C LEU A 153 -3.12 -9.98 -6.87
N ALA A 154 -3.87 -9.15 -6.14
CA ALA A 154 -4.48 -9.56 -4.88
C ALA A 154 -5.35 -10.80 -5.06
N GLN A 155 -6.19 -10.84 -6.10
CA GLN A 155 -7.03 -12.00 -6.42
C GLN A 155 -6.21 -13.23 -6.84
N ALA A 156 -5.15 -13.06 -7.64
CA ALA A 156 -4.22 -14.14 -7.98
C ALA A 156 -3.59 -14.77 -6.73
N LEU A 157 -3.15 -13.95 -5.78
CA LEU A 157 -2.59 -14.39 -4.51
C LEU A 157 -3.62 -15.14 -3.64
N ILE A 158 -4.86 -14.64 -3.54
CA ILE A 158 -5.95 -15.36 -2.85
C ILE A 158 -6.23 -16.72 -3.52
N ASN A 159 -6.23 -16.78 -4.86
CA ASN A 159 -6.41 -18.03 -5.60
C ASN A 159 -5.29 -19.03 -5.29
N ALA A 160 -4.06 -18.54 -5.14
CA ALA A 160 -2.89 -19.30 -4.69
C ALA A 160 -2.85 -19.58 -3.17
N LYS A 161 -3.96 -19.31 -2.45
CA LYS A 161 -4.13 -19.52 -1.00
C LYS A 161 -3.20 -18.68 -0.12
N GLN A 162 -2.68 -17.59 -0.65
CA GLN A 162 -1.93 -16.59 0.10
C GLN A 162 -2.88 -15.64 0.82
N LYS A 163 -2.45 -15.11 1.98
CA LYS A 163 -3.14 -14.04 2.70
C LYS A 163 -2.54 -12.69 2.30
N VAL A 164 -3.39 -11.70 2.06
CA VAL A 164 -2.96 -10.40 1.52
C VAL A 164 -3.43 -9.26 2.41
N LEU A 165 -2.56 -8.28 2.63
CA LEU A 165 -2.92 -6.93 3.06
C LEU A 165 -2.86 -6.02 1.85
N LEU A 166 -3.98 -5.42 1.46
CA LEU A 166 -4.06 -4.45 0.37
C LEU A 166 -4.25 -3.04 0.95
N ILE A 167 -3.42 -2.10 0.53
CA ILE A 167 -3.39 -0.73 1.03
C ILE A 167 -3.68 0.23 -0.13
N ASP A 168 -4.68 1.09 0.04
CA ASP A 168 -4.86 2.26 -0.83
C ASP A 168 -3.89 3.35 -0.36
N GLY A 169 -2.81 3.54 -1.11
CA GLY A 169 -1.75 4.51 -0.82
C GLY A 169 -1.99 5.87 -1.47
N ASP A 170 -3.08 6.08 -2.21
CA ASP A 170 -3.40 7.37 -2.82
C ASP A 170 -4.29 8.20 -1.87
N LEU A 171 -3.66 9.13 -1.15
CA LEU A 171 -4.33 10.01 -0.19
C LEU A 171 -4.93 11.27 -0.84
N GLU A 172 -4.69 11.49 -2.13
CA GLU A 172 -5.19 12.67 -2.85
C GLU A 172 -6.33 12.29 -3.80
N ALA A 173 -6.26 11.11 -4.42
CA ALA A 173 -7.29 10.55 -5.28
C ALA A 173 -7.37 9.03 -5.09
N PRO A 174 -7.86 8.55 -3.92
CA PRO A 174 -7.96 7.11 -3.63
C PRO A 174 -8.73 6.38 -4.72
N GLY A 175 -8.36 5.14 -5.00
CA GLY A 175 -9.07 4.28 -5.97
C GLY A 175 -9.88 3.20 -5.27
N ILE A 176 -9.18 2.38 -4.48
CA ILE A 176 -9.73 1.23 -3.76
C ILE A 176 -10.75 1.68 -2.71
N SER A 177 -10.51 2.82 -2.06
CA SER A 177 -11.39 3.34 -1.00
C SER A 177 -12.80 3.68 -1.50
N TRP A 178 -12.94 4.13 -2.75
CA TRP A 178 -14.28 4.36 -3.35
C TRP A 178 -14.97 3.06 -3.71
N LEU A 179 -14.23 2.06 -4.22
CA LEU A 179 -14.78 0.74 -4.53
C LEU A 179 -15.35 0.06 -3.28
N LEU A 180 -14.70 0.29 -2.14
CA LEU A 180 -15.08 -0.31 -0.85
C LEU A 180 -16.22 0.39 -0.13
N GLU A 181 -16.59 1.62 -0.50
CA GLU A 181 -17.54 2.42 0.28
C GLU A 181 -18.89 1.71 0.51
N SER A 182 -19.35 0.95 -0.49
CA SER A 182 -20.58 0.15 -0.37
C SER A 182 -20.44 -1.12 0.48
N ARG A 183 -19.24 -1.70 0.56
CA ARG A 183 -18.96 -2.97 1.27
C ARG A 183 -18.44 -2.75 2.69
N LEU A 184 -17.65 -1.70 2.90
CA LEU A 184 -17.03 -1.31 4.17
C LEU A 184 -17.17 0.22 4.35
N PRO A 185 -18.39 0.73 4.62
CA PRO A 185 -18.65 2.17 4.72
C PRO A 185 -17.98 2.85 5.93
N TYR A 186 -17.66 2.07 6.97
CA TYR A 186 -17.07 2.55 8.21
C TYR A 186 -15.83 1.71 8.55
N PRO A 187 -14.73 1.83 7.78
CA PRO A 187 -13.53 1.08 8.07
C PRO A 187 -12.98 1.47 9.46
N PRO A 188 -12.52 0.50 10.27
CA PRO A 188 -12.16 0.73 11.65
C PRO A 188 -10.86 1.55 11.81
N ILE A 189 -10.00 1.51 10.80
CA ILE A 189 -8.74 2.26 10.69
C ILE A 189 -8.43 2.48 9.19
N CYS A 190 -7.70 3.53 8.86
CA CYS A 190 -7.27 3.83 7.49
C CYS A 190 -5.76 4.14 7.42
N PHE A 191 -5.22 4.21 6.21
CA PHE A 191 -3.80 4.46 5.98
C PHE A 191 -3.36 5.84 6.49
N ALA A 192 -4.20 6.88 6.34
CA ALA A 192 -3.93 8.18 6.95
C ALA A 192 -3.84 8.12 8.49
N ASP A 193 -4.64 7.27 9.15
CA ASP A 193 -4.52 7.06 10.61
C ASP A 193 -3.19 6.39 10.95
N ILE A 194 -2.74 5.39 10.17
CA ILE A 194 -1.45 4.71 10.38
C ILE A 194 -0.29 5.69 10.31
N ILE A 195 -0.25 6.56 9.30
CA ILE A 195 0.80 7.59 9.17
C ILE A 195 0.80 8.50 10.40
N ALA A 196 -0.38 8.98 10.82
CA ALA A 196 -0.49 9.84 11.99
C ALA A 196 -0.08 9.14 13.30
N LEU A 197 -0.40 7.85 13.44
CA LEU A 197 -0.05 7.04 14.60
C LEU A 197 1.45 6.75 14.66
N ILE A 198 2.08 6.37 13.54
CA ILE A 198 3.54 6.16 13.46
C ILE A 198 4.29 7.42 13.90
N HIS A 199 3.86 8.59 13.42
CA HIS A 199 4.47 9.88 13.79
C HIS A 199 4.36 10.17 15.30
N GLY A 200 3.29 9.71 15.95
CA GLY A 200 3.03 9.93 17.38
C GLY A 200 3.49 8.78 18.28
N ASP A 201 4.05 7.71 17.74
CA ASP A 201 4.39 6.51 18.50
C ASP A 201 5.67 6.74 19.33
N PRO A 202 5.67 6.45 20.64
CA PRO A 202 6.87 6.57 21.46
C PRO A 202 7.93 5.51 21.09
N SER A 203 7.54 4.41 20.48
CA SER A 203 8.47 3.36 20.03
C SER A 203 9.09 3.74 18.68
N PRO A 204 10.42 3.62 18.51
CA PRO A 204 11.08 3.89 17.23
C PRO A 204 10.65 2.92 16.12
N ASP A 205 10.07 1.76 16.47
CA ASP A 205 9.56 0.73 15.57
C ASP A 205 8.03 0.73 15.44
N ALA A 206 7.37 1.77 15.98
CA ALA A 206 5.91 1.96 15.93
C ALA A 206 5.08 0.79 16.53
N GLU A 207 5.61 0.08 17.53
CA GLU A 207 5.00 -1.13 18.09
C GLU A 207 3.55 -0.94 18.54
N GLN A 208 3.23 0.16 19.22
CA GLN A 208 1.86 0.42 19.70
C GLN A 208 0.89 0.65 18.54
N THR A 209 1.36 1.32 17.49
CA THR A 209 0.63 1.51 16.25
C THR A 209 0.34 0.18 15.56
N ILE A 210 1.34 -0.71 15.46
CA ILE A 210 1.18 -2.03 14.85
C ILE A 210 0.17 -2.89 15.62
N ASP A 211 0.23 -2.90 16.95
CA ASP A 211 -0.71 -3.64 17.80
C ASP A 211 -2.15 -3.14 17.61
N LEU A 212 -2.35 -1.83 17.67
CA LEU A 212 -3.66 -1.21 17.47
C LEU A 212 -4.20 -1.49 16.06
N ALA A 213 -3.37 -1.29 15.04
CA ALA A 213 -3.75 -1.50 13.65
C ALA A 213 -4.14 -2.95 13.38
N THR A 214 -3.40 -3.90 13.95
CA THR A 214 -3.67 -5.33 13.83
C THR A 214 -5.03 -5.69 14.43
N GLN A 215 -5.31 -5.23 15.66
CA GLN A 215 -6.61 -5.45 16.31
C GLN A 215 -7.79 -4.86 15.51
N LYS A 216 -7.62 -3.68 14.92
CA LYS A 216 -8.67 -3.01 14.13
C LYS A 216 -8.88 -3.68 12.77
N LEU A 217 -7.79 -4.04 12.08
CA LEU A 217 -7.85 -4.65 10.74
C LEU A 217 -8.39 -6.07 10.75
N GLN A 218 -8.41 -6.78 11.89
CA GLN A 218 -9.08 -8.08 11.99
C GLN A 218 -10.53 -8.04 11.46
N ASN A 219 -11.25 -6.92 11.65
CA ASN A 219 -12.64 -6.72 11.21
C ASN A 219 -12.77 -6.15 9.78
N ALA A 220 -11.65 -5.90 9.07
CA ALA A 220 -11.62 -5.32 7.73
C ALA A 220 -11.20 -6.36 6.68
N LEU A 221 -11.69 -7.60 6.82
CA LEU A 221 -11.44 -8.68 5.87
C LEU A 221 -12.58 -8.75 4.84
N VAL A 222 -12.26 -8.44 3.59
CA VAL A 222 -13.20 -8.45 2.45
C VAL A 222 -12.69 -9.46 1.41
N ASP A 223 -13.51 -10.45 1.08
CA ASP A 223 -13.19 -11.50 0.10
C ASP A 223 -11.82 -12.19 0.32
N GLY A 224 -11.44 -12.35 1.59
CA GLY A 224 -10.17 -12.98 1.99
C GLY A 224 -8.96 -12.04 2.02
N ILE A 225 -9.14 -10.75 1.72
CA ILE A 225 -8.10 -9.72 1.75
C ILE A 225 -8.32 -8.79 2.94
N TYR A 226 -7.27 -8.52 3.71
CA TYR A 226 -7.29 -7.41 4.65
C TYR A 226 -7.13 -6.12 3.87
N ILE A 227 -8.05 -5.17 4.00
CA ILE A 227 -7.95 -3.92 3.24
C ILE A 227 -7.81 -2.72 4.17
N LEU A 228 -6.81 -1.90 3.88
CA LEU A 228 -6.54 -0.63 4.54
C LEU A 228 -6.84 0.51 3.54
N PRO A 229 -8.03 1.14 3.61
CA PRO A 229 -8.38 2.26 2.73
C PRO A 229 -7.57 3.50 3.08
N SER A 230 -7.52 4.48 2.18
CA SER A 230 -6.80 5.75 2.36
C SER A 230 -7.37 6.56 3.52
N PHE A 231 -8.70 6.63 3.62
CA PHE A 231 -9.42 7.38 4.64
C PHE A 231 -10.56 6.57 5.25
N ARG A 232 -10.97 6.94 6.47
CA ARG A 232 -12.18 6.37 7.09
C ARG A 232 -13.48 6.88 6.46
N VAL A 233 -13.46 8.09 5.92
CA VAL A 233 -14.62 8.71 5.29
C VAL A 233 -14.15 9.43 4.02
N ASN A 234 -14.62 8.99 2.86
CA ASN A 234 -14.21 9.51 1.56
C ASN A 234 -14.60 10.99 1.35
N SER A 235 -15.58 11.52 2.10
CA SER A 235 -15.94 12.94 2.03
C SER A 235 -14.96 13.90 2.72
N ARG A 236 -13.98 13.37 3.47
CA ARG A 236 -12.94 14.14 4.18
C ARG A 236 -11.55 13.96 3.54
N LEU A 237 -11.45 14.13 2.22
CA LEU A 237 -10.18 14.11 1.48
C LEU A 237 -9.19 15.20 1.92
N THR A 238 -9.69 16.27 2.56
CA THR A 238 -8.90 17.43 2.92
C THR A 238 -8.34 17.29 4.32
N GLY A 239 -7.13 16.76 4.42
CA GLY A 239 -6.24 17.08 5.52
C GLY A 239 -5.47 15.87 6.01
N LEU A 240 -4.42 15.49 5.29
CA LEU A 240 -3.32 14.82 5.95
C LEU A 240 -2.81 15.75 7.05
N ALA A 241 -3.04 15.38 8.31
CA ALA A 241 -2.49 16.10 9.46
C ALA A 241 -0.96 16.01 9.48
N ILE A 242 -0.42 14.91 8.98
CA ILE A 242 1.01 14.61 8.90
C ILE A 242 1.40 14.45 7.43
N LYS A 243 2.36 15.25 6.97
CA LYS A 243 2.97 15.05 5.67
C LYS A 243 3.95 13.86 5.73
N PRO A 244 4.09 13.06 4.67
CA PRO A 244 5.02 11.93 4.63
C PRO A 244 6.46 12.31 5.02
N GLU A 245 6.92 13.49 4.60
CA GLU A 245 8.24 14.03 4.95
C GLU A 245 8.46 14.16 6.47
N HIS A 246 7.41 14.32 7.27
CA HIS A 246 7.49 14.39 8.73
C HIS A 246 7.74 13.02 9.37
N LEU A 247 7.45 11.91 8.68
CA LEU A 247 7.83 10.57 9.16
C LEU A 247 9.34 10.34 9.06
N ILE A 248 10.00 11.05 8.15
CA ILE A 248 11.43 10.91 7.90
C ILE A 248 12.22 11.89 8.77
N LYS A 249 11.75 13.15 8.85
CA LYS A 249 12.40 14.22 9.61
C LYS A 249 12.38 13.90 11.12
N GLY A 250 13.55 13.64 11.69
CA GLY A 250 13.72 13.43 13.14
C GLY A 250 13.64 11.98 13.60
N HIS A 251 13.29 11.03 12.72
CA HIS A 251 13.37 9.60 13.03
C HIS A 251 14.78 9.05 12.82
N LYS A 252 15.19 8.10 13.68
CA LYS A 252 16.46 7.37 13.50
C LYS A 252 16.45 6.50 12.24
N ASN A 253 15.27 6.02 11.88
CA ASN A 253 15.04 5.16 10.73
C ASN A 253 14.26 5.91 9.63
N PRO A 254 14.91 6.31 8.53
CA PRO A 254 14.23 7.01 7.44
C PRO A 254 13.28 6.12 6.63
N PHE A 255 13.28 4.80 6.86
CA PHE A 255 12.41 3.80 6.20
C PHE A 255 11.29 3.28 7.09
N ILE A 256 10.94 4.02 8.15
CA ILE A 256 9.94 3.61 9.14
C ILE A 256 8.59 3.24 8.52
N LEU A 257 8.21 3.86 7.40
CA LEU A 257 6.97 3.54 6.69
C LEU A 257 6.99 2.09 6.17
N THR A 258 7.99 1.72 5.37
CA THR A 258 8.12 0.36 4.82
C THR A 258 8.22 -0.67 5.95
N ASP A 259 9.03 -0.38 6.97
CA ASP A 259 9.22 -1.27 8.11
C ASP A 259 7.91 -1.49 8.88
N SER A 260 7.15 -0.42 9.12
CA SER A 260 5.85 -0.50 9.79
C SER A 260 4.84 -1.30 8.98
N LEU A 261 4.81 -1.14 7.65
CA LEU A 261 3.91 -1.91 6.78
C LEU A 261 4.27 -3.41 6.77
N ALA A 262 5.55 -3.75 6.70
CA ALA A 262 6.02 -5.13 6.77
C ALA A 262 5.69 -5.77 8.14
N ARG A 263 5.95 -5.04 9.25
CA ARG A 263 5.63 -5.48 10.62
C ARG A 263 4.13 -5.65 10.82
N LEU A 264 3.30 -4.76 10.27
CA LEU A 264 1.85 -4.88 10.28
C LEU A 264 1.40 -6.14 9.53
N GLY A 265 1.97 -6.40 8.35
CA GLY A 265 1.72 -7.61 7.60
C GLY A 265 2.03 -8.88 8.42
N LYS A 266 3.21 -8.91 9.05
CA LYS A 266 3.61 -10.03 9.93
C LYS A 266 2.65 -10.21 11.10
N ALA A 267 2.26 -9.14 11.78
CA ALA A 267 1.32 -9.18 12.91
C ALA A 267 -0.08 -9.68 12.50
N LEU A 268 -0.54 -9.34 11.30
CA LEU A 268 -1.78 -9.86 10.71
C LEU A 268 -1.65 -11.31 10.21
N GLY A 269 -0.42 -11.85 10.15
CA GLY A 269 -0.13 -13.15 9.56
C GLY A 269 -0.45 -13.21 8.07
N VAL A 270 -0.26 -12.10 7.34
CA VAL A 270 -0.37 -12.08 5.88
C VAL A 270 0.93 -12.53 5.24
N ASN A 271 0.80 -13.03 4.03
CA ASN A 271 1.91 -13.49 3.22
C ASN A 271 2.52 -12.35 2.40
N VAL A 272 1.70 -11.37 1.97
CA VAL A 272 2.12 -10.28 1.08
C VAL A 272 1.41 -8.99 1.47
N VAL A 273 2.12 -7.86 1.43
CA VAL A 273 1.56 -6.51 1.55
C VAL A 273 1.58 -5.84 0.18
N LEU A 274 0.43 -5.43 -0.34
CA LEU A 274 0.27 -4.71 -1.60
C LEU A 274 -0.09 -3.25 -1.32
N VAL A 275 0.60 -2.31 -1.96
CA VAL A 275 0.34 -0.87 -1.81
C VAL A 275 0.06 -0.26 -3.19
N ASP A 276 -1.12 0.30 -3.39
CA ASP A 276 -1.49 1.07 -4.58
C ASP A 276 -1.11 2.54 -4.39
N LEU A 277 0.07 2.95 -4.88
CA LEU A 277 0.62 4.29 -4.66
C LEU A 277 0.07 5.31 -5.63
N ARG A 278 -0.02 6.58 -5.24
CA ARG A 278 -0.34 7.70 -6.15
C ARG A 278 0.57 7.77 -7.38
N ALA A 279 0.01 8.26 -8.49
CA ALA A 279 0.78 8.48 -9.72
C ALA A 279 1.71 9.69 -9.63
N GLY A 280 2.78 9.67 -10.40
CA GLY A 280 3.77 10.75 -10.46
C GLY A 280 4.71 10.75 -9.25
N LEU A 281 5.30 11.90 -8.99
CA LEU A 281 6.30 12.10 -7.94
C LEU A 281 5.64 12.72 -6.70
N SER A 282 5.12 11.88 -5.80
CA SER A 282 4.62 12.31 -4.50
C SER A 282 5.55 11.83 -3.38
N GLU A 283 5.65 12.59 -2.29
CA GLU A 283 6.54 12.24 -1.17
C GLU A 283 6.14 10.92 -0.50
N LEU A 284 4.85 10.60 -0.46
CA LEU A 284 4.41 9.32 0.07
C LEU A 284 4.87 8.16 -0.81
N ALA A 285 4.72 8.30 -2.14
CA ALA A 285 5.17 7.29 -3.07
C ALA A 285 6.70 7.13 -2.99
N ALA A 286 7.43 8.24 -2.88
CA ALA A 286 8.87 8.27 -2.69
C ALA A 286 9.33 7.41 -1.51
N GLY A 287 8.63 7.50 -0.38
CA GLY A 287 8.89 6.72 0.83
C GLY A 287 8.95 5.20 0.61
N LEU A 288 8.30 4.69 -0.44
CA LEU A 288 8.25 3.28 -0.80
C LEU A 288 9.09 2.95 -2.05
N ILE A 289 9.04 3.77 -3.11
CA ILE A 289 9.78 3.47 -4.36
C ILE A 289 11.29 3.71 -4.25
N LEU A 290 11.71 4.55 -3.28
CA LEU A 290 13.11 4.79 -2.96
C LEU A 290 13.64 3.89 -1.83
N ASP A 291 12.86 2.89 -1.40
CA ASP A 291 13.37 1.84 -0.53
C ASP A 291 13.80 0.63 -1.39
N PRO A 292 15.11 0.30 -1.47
CA PRO A 292 15.60 -0.77 -2.32
C PRO A 292 15.06 -2.17 -1.93
N ARG A 293 14.46 -2.31 -0.73
CA ARG A 293 13.88 -3.55 -0.20
C ARG A 293 12.44 -3.80 -0.68
N VAL A 294 11.81 -2.81 -1.34
CA VAL A 294 10.42 -2.88 -1.80
C VAL A 294 10.35 -3.48 -3.21
N TYR A 295 9.42 -4.41 -3.38
CA TYR A 295 9.07 -5.00 -4.67
C TYR A 295 8.29 -3.98 -5.50
N ARG A 296 8.97 -3.27 -6.40
CA ARG A 296 8.42 -2.15 -7.18
C ARG A 296 7.83 -2.64 -8.49
N ILE A 297 6.54 -2.35 -8.72
CA ILE A 297 5.83 -2.70 -9.95
C ILE A 297 5.42 -1.39 -10.65
N PHE A 298 6.06 -1.10 -11.78
CA PHE A 298 5.77 0.08 -12.59
C PHE A 298 4.74 -0.24 -13.67
N VAL A 299 3.60 0.44 -13.62
CA VAL A 299 2.51 0.28 -14.57
C VAL A 299 2.52 1.46 -15.55
N SER A 300 2.58 1.17 -16.86
CA SER A 300 2.57 2.20 -17.90
C SER A 300 1.72 1.77 -19.09
N THR A 301 1.12 2.73 -19.80
CA THR A 301 0.61 2.51 -21.15
C THR A 301 1.73 2.69 -22.17
N LEU A 302 1.49 2.30 -23.41
CA LEU A 302 2.41 2.51 -24.55
C LEU A 302 2.50 3.98 -25.01
N SER A 303 1.85 4.93 -24.32
CA SER A 303 1.96 6.34 -24.70
C SER A 303 3.37 6.86 -24.40
N GLY A 304 4.01 7.54 -25.36
CA GLY A 304 5.39 8.04 -25.20
C GLY A 304 5.62 8.85 -23.92
N GLN A 305 4.68 9.71 -23.50
CA GLN A 305 4.80 10.45 -22.24
C GLN A 305 4.86 9.55 -20.99
N SER A 306 4.10 8.44 -20.98
CA SER A 306 4.11 7.50 -19.85
C SER A 306 5.40 6.69 -19.83
N ILE A 307 5.88 6.23 -20.99
CA ILE A 307 7.14 5.50 -21.12
C ILE A 307 8.33 6.38 -20.76
N SER A 308 8.49 7.54 -21.41
CA SER A 308 9.61 8.44 -21.13
C SER A 308 9.61 8.90 -19.67
N GLY A 309 8.44 9.21 -19.10
CA GLY A 309 8.33 9.59 -17.70
C GLY A 309 8.67 8.47 -16.73
N THR A 310 8.29 7.22 -17.05
CA THR A 310 8.68 6.04 -16.27
C THR A 310 10.18 5.78 -16.39
N GLY A 311 10.77 5.93 -17.58
CA GLY A 311 12.23 5.85 -17.77
C GLY A 311 12.99 6.85 -16.91
N ARG A 312 12.59 8.13 -16.91
CA ARG A 312 13.18 9.16 -16.03
C ARG A 312 13.04 8.86 -14.55
N LEU A 313 11.92 8.24 -14.15
CA LEU A 313 11.73 7.80 -12.77
C LEU A 313 12.71 6.69 -12.38
N LEU A 314 12.92 5.71 -13.26
CA LEU A 314 13.88 4.63 -13.04
C LEU A 314 15.31 5.17 -12.94
N GLU A 315 15.70 6.10 -13.81
CA GLU A 315 16.99 6.80 -13.72
C GLU A 315 17.16 7.51 -12.37
N LEU A 316 16.10 8.14 -11.86
CA LEU A 316 16.10 8.79 -10.56
C LEU A 316 16.27 7.78 -9.41
N ILE A 317 15.53 6.66 -9.46
CA ILE A 317 15.63 5.58 -8.47
C ILE A 317 17.03 4.96 -8.50
N ALA A 318 17.62 4.75 -9.68
CA ALA A 318 18.99 4.28 -9.83
C ALA A 318 20.01 5.17 -9.10
N LYS A 319 19.82 6.48 -9.17
CA LYS A 319 20.69 7.46 -8.50
C LYS A 319 20.47 7.50 -6.98
N LEU A 320 19.22 7.51 -6.53
CA LEU A 320 18.87 7.76 -5.13
C LEU A 320 18.81 6.49 -4.28
N ALA A 321 18.41 5.37 -4.86
CA ALA A 321 18.14 4.12 -4.16
C ALA A 321 18.54 2.87 -4.98
N PRO A 322 19.84 2.70 -5.24
CA PRO A 322 20.33 1.58 -6.05
C PRO A 322 20.08 0.23 -5.36
N SER A 323 19.50 -0.72 -6.10
CA SER A 323 19.26 -2.10 -5.66
C SER A 323 20.45 -2.99 -6.03
N THR A 324 21.54 -2.84 -5.27
CA THR A 324 22.84 -3.44 -5.62
C THR A 324 23.19 -4.68 -4.80
N ARG A 325 22.31 -5.11 -3.88
CA ARG A 325 22.55 -6.28 -3.03
C ARG A 325 21.76 -7.48 -3.56
N ASP A 326 22.30 -8.68 -3.39
CA ASP A 326 21.70 -9.93 -3.87
C ASP A 326 20.24 -10.16 -3.41
N LYS A 327 19.85 -9.61 -2.25
CA LYS A 327 18.48 -9.72 -1.69
C LYS A 327 17.55 -8.57 -2.07
N ASP A 328 18.03 -7.53 -2.76
CA ASP A 328 17.20 -6.39 -3.15
C ASP A 328 16.33 -6.76 -4.37
N PRO A 329 15.01 -6.58 -4.32
CA PRO A 329 14.14 -6.87 -5.46
C PRO A 329 14.32 -5.87 -6.61
N TYR A 330 14.54 -6.40 -7.81
CA TYR A 330 14.55 -5.63 -9.05
C TYR A 330 13.14 -5.17 -9.44
N PRO A 331 12.95 -3.96 -9.97
CA PRO A 331 11.64 -3.53 -10.43
C PRO A 331 11.04 -4.42 -11.55
N ALA A 332 9.71 -4.58 -11.51
CA ALA A 332 8.93 -5.25 -12.54
C ALA A 332 8.07 -4.23 -13.32
N PHE A 333 7.71 -4.58 -14.56
CA PHE A 333 6.98 -3.72 -15.48
C PHE A 333 5.68 -4.34 -15.95
N ILE A 334 4.64 -3.52 -16.02
CA ILE A 334 3.37 -3.86 -16.64
C ILE A 334 3.05 -2.83 -17.72
N LEU A 335 3.10 -3.26 -18.98
CA LEU A 335 2.59 -2.52 -20.12
C LEU A 335 1.11 -2.86 -20.32
N THR A 336 0.25 -1.88 -20.06
CA THR A 336 -1.21 -2.08 -19.99
C THR A 336 -1.94 -1.32 -21.08
N LYS A 337 -3.19 -1.72 -21.33
CA LYS A 337 -4.08 -1.15 -22.36
C LYS A 337 -3.48 -1.27 -23.75
N VAL A 338 -2.77 -2.37 -24.00
CA VAL A 338 -2.14 -2.65 -25.28
C VAL A 338 -3.21 -3.00 -26.31
N PRO A 339 -3.30 -2.27 -27.44
CA PRO A 339 -4.20 -2.62 -28.54
C PRO A 339 -3.86 -4.01 -29.09
N GLN A 340 -4.87 -4.74 -29.57
CA GLN A 340 -4.69 -6.08 -30.16
C GLN A 340 -4.49 -6.02 -31.68
N ASP A 341 -3.75 -5.02 -32.17
CA ASP A 341 -3.43 -4.84 -33.58
C ASP A 341 -1.92 -4.96 -33.84
N GLU A 342 -1.54 -5.16 -35.10
CA GLU A 342 -0.13 -5.34 -35.50
C GLU A 342 0.76 -4.12 -35.19
N THR A 343 0.17 -2.93 -35.00
CA THR A 343 0.95 -1.72 -34.68
C THR A 343 1.46 -1.71 -33.24
N ALA A 344 0.81 -2.48 -32.36
CA ALA A 344 1.18 -2.57 -30.96
C ALA A 344 2.51 -3.30 -30.74
N GLU A 345 2.86 -4.30 -31.55
CA GLU A 345 4.07 -5.11 -31.36
C GLU A 345 5.35 -4.27 -31.40
N ASN A 346 5.50 -3.40 -32.41
CA ASN A 346 6.66 -2.52 -32.53
C ASN A 346 6.74 -1.52 -31.37
N LEU A 347 5.60 -0.98 -30.93
CA LEU A 347 5.54 -0.04 -29.82
C LEU A 347 5.89 -0.69 -28.49
N ILE A 348 5.52 -1.96 -28.28
CA ILE A 348 5.92 -2.73 -27.09
C ILE A 348 7.44 -2.87 -27.08
N ILE A 349 8.05 -3.30 -28.18
CA ILE A 349 9.50 -3.50 -28.29
C ILE A 349 10.26 -2.19 -27.99
N GLU A 350 9.86 -1.07 -28.61
CA GLU A 350 10.47 0.24 -28.38
C GLU A 350 10.31 0.70 -26.92
N SER A 351 9.11 0.48 -26.35
CA SER A 351 8.81 0.82 -24.97
C SER A 351 9.63 0.01 -23.98
N GLU A 352 9.72 -1.30 -24.18
CA GLU A 352 10.52 -2.20 -23.35
C GLU A 352 12.00 -1.84 -23.43
N GLN A 353 12.53 -1.59 -24.62
CA GLN A 353 13.93 -1.18 -24.78
C GLN A 353 14.22 0.10 -23.98
N THR A 354 13.37 1.11 -24.08
CA THR A 354 13.52 2.37 -23.33
C THR A 354 13.55 2.11 -21.81
N LEU A 355 12.67 1.25 -21.31
CA LEU A 355 12.60 0.92 -19.88
C LEU A 355 13.80 0.07 -19.42
N LEU A 356 14.26 -0.87 -20.26
CA LEU A 356 15.42 -1.72 -20.00
C LEU A 356 16.72 -0.91 -19.93
N GLU A 357 16.89 0.08 -20.82
CA GLU A 357 18.02 1.01 -20.78
C GLU A 357 18.01 1.83 -19.47
N ALA A 358 16.84 2.30 -19.03
CA ALA A 358 16.71 3.11 -17.82
C ALA A 358 16.90 2.31 -16.50
N ILE A 359 16.49 1.05 -16.47
CA ILE A 359 16.63 0.17 -15.29
C ILE A 359 18.02 -0.49 -15.21
N GLN A 360 18.81 -0.52 -16.29
CA GLN A 360 20.11 -1.19 -16.32
C GLN A 360 21.00 -0.90 -15.09
N PRO A 361 21.12 0.35 -14.59
CA PRO A 361 21.97 0.63 -13.43
C PRO A 361 21.43 0.09 -12.09
N LEU A 362 20.18 -0.39 -12.06
CA LEU A 362 19.54 -1.05 -10.92
C LEU A 362 19.65 -2.57 -10.97
N LEU A 363 20.09 -3.15 -12.08
CA LEU A 363 20.18 -4.60 -12.27
C LEU A 363 21.59 -5.10 -11.92
N GLY A 364 21.68 -6.23 -11.22
CA GLY A 364 22.93 -6.97 -11.09
C GLY A 364 23.32 -7.63 -12.42
N GLU A 365 24.59 -8.02 -12.55
CA GLU A 365 25.05 -8.83 -13.70
C GLU A 365 24.14 -10.07 -13.85
N ASP A 366 23.64 -10.31 -15.07
CA ASP A 366 22.73 -11.41 -15.44
C ASP A 366 21.27 -11.37 -14.94
N SER A 367 20.80 -10.26 -14.38
CA SER A 367 19.39 -10.14 -13.94
C SER A 367 18.47 -9.55 -15.02
N GLU A 368 17.34 -10.21 -15.30
CA GLU A 368 16.33 -9.74 -16.26
C GLU A 368 15.02 -9.36 -15.54
N PRO A 369 14.52 -8.12 -15.67
CA PRO A 369 13.33 -7.68 -14.98
C PRO A 369 12.07 -8.31 -15.59
N ILE A 370 11.09 -8.57 -14.74
CA ILE A 370 9.80 -9.10 -15.19
C ILE A 370 9.08 -8.04 -16.02
N ARG A 371 8.60 -8.44 -17.19
CA ARG A 371 7.83 -7.61 -18.12
C ARG A 371 6.54 -8.34 -18.45
N ILE A 372 5.42 -7.68 -18.21
CA ILE A 372 4.08 -8.22 -18.47
C ILE A 372 3.35 -7.26 -19.38
N THR A 373 2.72 -7.81 -20.42
CA THR A 373 1.84 -7.04 -21.31
C THR A 373 0.40 -7.47 -21.09
N THR A 374 -0.50 -6.50 -20.87
CA THR A 374 -1.93 -6.74 -20.68
C THR A 374 -2.76 -6.03 -21.76
N PRO A 375 -3.69 -6.76 -22.43
CA PRO A 375 -4.46 -6.21 -23.53
C PRO A 375 -5.49 -5.20 -23.05
N PHE A 376 -5.86 -4.27 -23.92
CA PHE A 376 -6.99 -3.39 -23.68
C PHE A 376 -8.30 -4.19 -23.56
N THR A 377 -9.00 -4.00 -22.44
CA THR A 377 -10.27 -4.66 -22.16
C THR A 377 -11.31 -3.61 -21.75
N GLU A 378 -12.37 -3.43 -22.55
CA GLU A 378 -13.42 -2.43 -22.30
C GLU A 378 -14.06 -2.58 -20.91
N LYS A 379 -14.33 -3.82 -20.48
CA LYS A 379 -14.93 -4.14 -19.19
C LYS A 379 -14.11 -3.71 -17.97
N LEU A 380 -12.79 -3.56 -18.13
CA LEU A 380 -11.86 -3.16 -17.08
C LEU A 380 -11.45 -1.68 -17.19
N GLN A 381 -11.88 -1.00 -18.26
CA GLN A 381 -11.65 0.44 -18.45
C GLN A 381 -12.59 1.28 -17.59
N ILE A 382 -13.84 0.84 -17.47
CA ILE A 382 -14.89 1.51 -16.69
C ILE A 382 -15.22 0.60 -15.52
N LEU A 383 -14.55 0.83 -14.39
CA LEU A 383 -14.88 0.14 -13.14
C LEU A 383 -16.12 0.81 -12.52
N SER A 384 -17.06 0.00 -12.05
CA SER A 384 -18.15 0.50 -11.23
C SER A 384 -17.66 0.83 -9.81
N ASN A 385 -18.44 1.59 -9.05
CA ASN A 385 -18.15 1.89 -7.64
C ASN A 385 -18.56 0.73 -6.70
N SER A 386 -18.58 -0.50 -7.22
CA SER A 386 -19.00 -1.71 -6.51
C SER A 386 -17.84 -2.68 -6.45
N TRP A 387 -17.32 -2.91 -5.24
CA TRP A 387 -16.28 -3.90 -4.98
C TRP A 387 -16.63 -5.26 -5.61
N GLN A 388 -17.85 -5.76 -5.38
CA GLN A 388 -18.27 -7.08 -5.86
C GLN A 388 -18.28 -7.19 -7.38
N GLU A 389 -18.74 -6.16 -8.09
CA GLU A 389 -18.77 -6.18 -9.56
C GLU A 389 -17.36 -6.17 -10.13
N VAL A 390 -16.47 -5.31 -9.60
CA VAL A 390 -15.06 -5.27 -9.99
C VAL A 390 -14.38 -6.60 -9.71
N TRP A 391 -14.59 -7.17 -8.53
CA TRP A 391 -14.01 -8.46 -8.11
C TRP A 391 -14.46 -9.62 -9.01
N GLN A 392 -15.74 -9.65 -9.42
CA GLN A 392 -16.27 -10.64 -10.36
C GLN A 392 -15.73 -10.45 -11.78
N HIS A 393 -15.64 -9.20 -12.25
CA HIS A 393 -15.09 -8.91 -13.58
C HIS A 393 -13.62 -9.30 -13.67
N LEU A 394 -12.82 -9.02 -12.63
CA LEU A 394 -11.43 -9.45 -12.55
C LEU A 394 -11.33 -10.98 -12.53
N GLY A 395 -12.15 -11.65 -11.71
CA GLY A 395 -12.19 -13.11 -11.58
C GLY A 395 -12.54 -13.87 -12.88
N THR A 396 -13.22 -13.21 -13.82
CA THR A 396 -13.55 -13.79 -15.14
C THR A 396 -12.62 -13.31 -16.26
N SER A 397 -11.66 -12.43 -15.94
CA SER A 397 -10.71 -11.88 -16.90
C SER A 397 -9.42 -12.73 -16.96
N GLN A 398 -8.77 -12.73 -18.12
CA GLN A 398 -7.44 -13.31 -18.30
C GLN A 398 -6.33 -12.52 -17.56
N LEU A 399 -6.67 -11.37 -16.97
CA LEU A 399 -5.69 -10.50 -16.30
C LEU A 399 -5.01 -11.20 -15.13
N ILE A 400 -5.74 -12.04 -14.39
CA ILE A 400 -5.19 -12.80 -13.26
C ILE A 400 -4.09 -13.75 -13.74
N ASP A 401 -4.34 -14.47 -14.83
CA ASP A 401 -3.40 -15.46 -15.38
C ASP A 401 -2.12 -14.77 -15.90
N LEU A 402 -2.25 -13.59 -16.53
CA LEU A 402 -1.11 -12.80 -17.03
C LEU A 402 -0.20 -12.30 -15.91
N LEU A 403 -0.69 -12.21 -14.66
CA LEU A 403 0.09 -11.74 -13.52
C LEU A 403 0.79 -12.87 -12.75
N HIS A 404 0.62 -14.14 -13.15
CA HIS A 404 1.30 -15.28 -12.53
C HIS A 404 2.83 -15.15 -12.40
N PRO A 405 3.57 -14.56 -13.38
CA PRO A 405 5.01 -14.36 -13.22
C PRO A 405 5.38 -13.51 -11.99
N LEU A 406 4.50 -12.62 -11.52
CA LEU A 406 4.73 -11.85 -10.30
C LEU A 406 4.59 -12.68 -9.03
N LEU A 407 3.92 -13.84 -9.06
CA LEU A 407 3.86 -14.74 -7.90
C LEU A 407 5.18 -15.50 -7.76
N GLU A 408 5.74 -15.95 -8.89
CA GLU A 408 7.03 -16.65 -8.94
C GLU A 408 8.21 -15.74 -8.58
N TRP A 409 8.04 -14.43 -8.80
CA TRP A 409 8.99 -13.39 -8.42
C TRP A 409 9.16 -13.21 -6.90
N LEU A 410 8.14 -13.60 -6.13
CA LEU A 410 8.15 -13.39 -4.69
C LEU A 410 9.06 -14.43 -3.99
N PRO A 411 9.54 -14.13 -2.77
CA PRO A 411 10.39 -15.05 -2.01
C PRO A 411 9.82 -16.46 -1.88
N ASP A 412 10.68 -17.48 -2.00
CA ASP A 412 10.33 -18.91 -2.04
C ASP A 412 9.55 -19.45 -0.84
N ASN A 413 9.62 -18.76 0.31
CA ASN A 413 8.84 -19.11 1.50
C ASN A 413 7.32 -19.02 1.26
N LEU A 414 6.89 -18.35 0.18
CA LEU A 414 5.50 -18.20 -0.24
C LEU A 414 5.01 -19.33 -1.16
N ASN A 415 5.91 -20.03 -1.87
CA ASN A 415 5.56 -21.00 -2.91
C ASN A 415 5.17 -22.40 -2.40
N LYS A 416 4.98 -22.60 -1.09
CA LYS A 416 4.71 -23.91 -0.47
C LYS A 416 3.26 -24.42 -0.62
N SER A 417 2.39 -23.74 -1.38
CA SER A 417 0.96 -24.06 -1.43
C SER A 417 0.40 -24.27 -2.84
N ASN A 418 1.12 -24.94 -3.73
CA ASN A 418 0.47 -25.51 -4.91
C ASN A 418 -0.16 -26.87 -4.53
N PRO A 419 -1.50 -27.01 -4.55
CA PRO A 419 -2.11 -28.32 -4.35
C PRO A 419 -1.77 -29.23 -5.54
N PRO A 420 -1.56 -30.53 -5.32
CA PRO A 420 -1.35 -31.48 -6.40
C PRO A 420 -2.58 -31.51 -7.32
N TYR A 421 -2.32 -31.60 -8.64
CA TYR A 421 -3.34 -31.75 -9.67
C TYR A 421 -4.17 -33.02 -9.42
N GLU A 422 -5.45 -32.87 -9.02
CA GLU A 422 -6.30 -34.03 -8.71
C GLU A 422 -6.77 -34.76 -9.99
N PRO A 423 -6.70 -36.10 -10.04
CA PRO A 423 -7.10 -36.88 -11.20
C PRO A 423 -8.62 -36.87 -11.48
N ILE A 424 -8.98 -36.88 -12.76
CA ILE A 424 -10.36 -36.76 -13.29
C ILE A 424 -11.35 -37.82 -12.75
N SER A 425 -10.88 -38.99 -12.32
CA SER A 425 -11.75 -40.04 -11.74
C SER A 425 -12.36 -39.66 -10.38
N LEU A 426 -11.72 -38.75 -9.63
CA LEU A 426 -12.22 -38.22 -8.36
C LEU A 426 -13.39 -37.24 -8.55
N LEU A 427 -13.48 -36.58 -9.70
CA LEU A 427 -14.49 -35.54 -9.97
C LEU A 427 -15.92 -36.09 -9.99
N LYS A 428 -16.12 -37.35 -10.41
CA LYS A 428 -17.46 -37.95 -10.48
C LYS A 428 -18.01 -38.27 -9.09
N SER A 429 -17.17 -38.84 -8.22
CA SER A 429 -17.55 -39.12 -6.83
C SER A 429 -17.71 -37.83 -6.02
N GLN A 430 -16.88 -36.81 -6.26
CA GLN A 430 -17.04 -35.48 -5.68
C GLN A 430 -18.36 -34.81 -6.12
N ARG A 431 -18.74 -34.91 -7.40
CA ARG A 431 -20.03 -34.37 -7.89
C ARG A 431 -21.24 -35.08 -7.26
N GLU A 432 -21.18 -36.40 -7.10
CA GLU A 432 -22.24 -37.17 -6.42
C GLU A 432 -22.33 -36.82 -4.93
N SER A 433 -21.19 -36.65 -4.26
CA SER A 433 -21.12 -36.18 -2.88
C SER A 433 -21.70 -34.76 -2.73
N LEU A 434 -21.30 -33.84 -3.60
CA LEU A 434 -21.81 -32.47 -3.66
C LEU A 434 -23.33 -32.45 -3.86
N ARG A 435 -23.85 -33.26 -4.79
CA ARG A 435 -25.30 -33.38 -5.03
C ARG A 435 -26.03 -33.84 -3.77
N ASN A 436 -25.50 -34.85 -3.08
CA ASN A 436 -26.12 -35.40 -1.87
C ASN A 436 -26.10 -34.39 -0.71
N ILE A 437 -25.01 -33.64 -0.54
CA ILE A 437 -24.90 -32.56 0.45
C ILE A 437 -25.89 -31.43 0.11
N ALA A 438 -25.86 -30.94 -1.14
CA ALA A 438 -26.75 -29.88 -1.60
C ALA A 438 -28.23 -30.26 -1.41
N TYR A 439 -28.61 -31.51 -1.67
CA TYR A 439 -29.99 -32.00 -1.51
C TYR A 439 -30.46 -31.96 -0.04
N LYS A 440 -29.57 -32.27 0.91
CA LYS A 440 -29.85 -32.18 2.35
C LYS A 440 -30.01 -30.73 2.83
N MET A 441 -29.46 -29.76 2.09
CA MET A 441 -29.43 -28.34 2.47
C MET A 441 -30.48 -27.46 1.78
N ILE A 442 -31.36 -28.01 0.91
CA ILE A 442 -32.33 -27.24 0.11
C ILE A 442 -33.31 -26.41 0.96
N TYR A 443 -33.73 -26.92 2.13
CA TYR A 443 -34.72 -26.24 2.97
C TYR A 443 -34.18 -26.01 4.39
N ALA A 444 -34.00 -24.73 4.75
CA ALA A 444 -33.59 -24.23 6.06
C ALA A 444 -34.32 -24.88 7.25
N GLU A 445 -35.58 -25.25 7.02
CA GLU A 445 -36.52 -25.74 8.03
C GLU A 445 -36.41 -27.25 8.29
N ARG A 446 -35.70 -27.97 7.41
CA ARG A 446 -35.61 -29.45 7.37
C ARG A 446 -34.19 -29.99 7.52
N ALA A 447 -33.19 -29.12 7.67
CA ALA A 447 -31.80 -29.56 7.85
C ALA A 447 -31.64 -30.30 9.20
N GLU A 448 -31.46 -31.63 9.10
CA GLU A 448 -31.17 -32.57 10.19
C GLU A 448 -29.67 -32.61 10.56
N THR A 449 -28.83 -31.85 9.87
CA THR A 449 -27.39 -31.76 10.13
C THR A 449 -27.04 -30.51 10.94
N GLU A 450 -25.99 -30.60 11.77
CA GLU A 450 -25.38 -29.42 12.39
C GLU A 450 -24.67 -28.55 11.34
N ASP A 451 -24.08 -29.16 10.31
CA ASP A 451 -23.47 -28.44 9.18
C ASP A 451 -24.51 -27.67 8.35
N PHE A 452 -24.16 -26.44 7.96
CA PHE A 452 -25.01 -25.54 7.17
C PHE A 452 -24.26 -24.99 5.95
N LEU A 453 -25.00 -24.59 4.92
CA LEU A 453 -24.44 -23.89 3.78
C LEU A 453 -23.98 -22.50 4.26
N VAL A 454 -22.67 -22.35 4.35
CA VAL A 454 -22.03 -21.06 4.63
C VAL A 454 -22.21 -20.17 3.39
N THR A 455 -23.11 -19.19 3.50
CA THR A 455 -23.32 -18.20 2.45
C THR A 455 -22.34 -17.04 2.61
N GLU A 456 -22.07 -16.34 1.51
CA GLU A 456 -21.24 -15.12 1.51
C GLU A 456 -21.74 -14.10 2.54
N SER A 457 -23.06 -13.92 2.68
CA SER A 457 -23.65 -13.02 3.68
C SER A 457 -23.34 -13.43 5.12
N LEU A 458 -23.26 -14.74 5.41
CA LEU A 458 -22.91 -15.24 6.75
C LEU A 458 -21.41 -15.09 7.02
N GLN A 459 -20.56 -15.33 6.01
CA GLN A 459 -19.12 -15.04 6.08
C GLN A 459 -18.85 -13.57 6.30
N ASN A 460 -19.49 -12.70 5.53
CA ASN A 460 -19.35 -11.25 5.67
C ASN A 460 -19.81 -10.80 7.06
N LEU A 461 -20.97 -11.25 7.54
CA LEU A 461 -21.43 -10.92 8.89
C LEU A 461 -20.44 -11.38 9.96
N ALA A 462 -19.88 -12.59 9.85
CA ALA A 462 -18.94 -13.08 10.85
C ALA A 462 -17.55 -12.38 10.75
N ASN A 463 -17.11 -12.03 9.54
CA ASN A 463 -15.85 -11.33 9.29
C ASN A 463 -15.86 -9.87 9.76
N ASP A 464 -16.98 -9.17 9.57
CA ASP A 464 -17.13 -7.77 9.97
C ASP A 464 -17.18 -7.61 11.52
N TYR A 465 -17.44 -8.70 12.25
CA TYR A 465 -17.61 -8.73 13.71
C TYR A 465 -16.78 -9.85 14.38
N ARG A 466 -15.47 -9.89 14.11
CA ARG A 466 -14.54 -10.88 14.70
C ARG A 466 -14.12 -10.54 16.12
N SER A 467 -13.83 -9.26 16.39
CA SER A 467 -13.34 -8.79 17.70
C SER A 467 -14.34 -7.89 18.45
N GLN A 468 -15.57 -7.77 17.96
CA GLN A 468 -16.62 -6.92 18.53
C GLN A 468 -18.02 -7.53 18.38
N ILE A 469 -18.98 -7.12 19.22
CA ILE A 469 -20.36 -7.60 19.17
C ILE A 469 -21.11 -6.93 17.99
N PRO A 470 -21.86 -7.69 17.17
CA PRO A 470 -22.57 -7.15 16.02
C PRO A 470 -23.69 -6.17 16.39
N ILE A 471 -23.65 -4.96 15.83
CA ILE A 471 -24.78 -4.04 15.74
C ILE A 471 -25.21 -3.98 14.28
N SER A 472 -26.10 -4.89 13.88
CA SER A 472 -26.45 -5.09 12.47
C SER A 472 -27.94 -5.26 12.24
N VAL A 473 -28.40 -4.85 11.06
CA VAL A 473 -29.78 -5.04 10.59
C VAL A 473 -29.73 -5.86 9.30
N VAL A 474 -30.31 -7.06 9.34
CA VAL A 474 -30.36 -7.97 8.18
C VAL A 474 -31.64 -7.73 7.37
N ILE A 475 -31.49 -7.09 6.20
CA ILE A 475 -32.59 -6.81 5.27
C ILE A 475 -32.56 -7.73 4.04
N GLY A 476 -33.68 -7.84 3.33
CA GLY A 476 -33.73 -8.56 2.05
C GLY A 476 -35.16 -8.89 1.60
N ALA A 477 -35.33 -9.25 0.33
CA ALA A 477 -36.62 -9.65 -0.23
C ALA A 477 -37.18 -10.94 0.41
N LYS A 478 -38.47 -11.24 0.22
CA LYS A 478 -39.03 -12.53 0.66
C LYS A 478 -38.29 -13.67 -0.04
N GLY A 479 -37.82 -14.66 0.71
CA GLY A 479 -37.02 -15.77 0.19
C GLY A 479 -35.49 -15.55 0.17
N SER A 480 -35.00 -14.36 0.53
CA SER A 480 -33.55 -14.04 0.53
C SER A 480 -32.72 -14.74 1.62
N GLY A 481 -33.29 -15.71 2.35
CA GLY A 481 -32.56 -16.42 3.41
C GLY A 481 -32.54 -15.76 4.80
N LYS A 482 -33.29 -14.68 5.07
CA LYS A 482 -33.32 -14.04 6.41
C LYS A 482 -33.63 -15.02 7.55
N THR A 483 -34.66 -15.84 7.39
CA THR A 483 -35.03 -16.87 8.38
C THR A 483 -33.93 -17.91 8.53
N TYR A 484 -33.25 -18.24 7.44
CA TYR A 484 -32.11 -19.17 7.47
C TYR A 484 -30.96 -18.56 8.29
N THR A 485 -30.55 -17.33 8.00
CA THR A 485 -29.54 -16.59 8.79
C THR A 485 -29.88 -16.56 10.27
N PHE A 486 -31.11 -16.16 10.61
CA PHE A 486 -31.61 -16.14 11.99
C PHE A 486 -31.45 -17.52 12.67
N MET A 487 -31.89 -18.59 12.02
CA MET A 487 -31.81 -19.94 12.57
C MET A 487 -30.37 -20.44 12.69
N GLN A 488 -29.49 -20.13 11.73
CA GLN A 488 -28.11 -20.57 11.78
C GLN A 488 -27.34 -19.91 12.94
N ILE A 489 -27.58 -18.63 13.19
CA ILE A 489 -27.01 -17.89 14.33
C ILE A 489 -27.51 -18.51 15.65
N ILE A 490 -28.82 -18.66 15.81
CA ILE A 490 -29.43 -19.14 17.06
C ILE A 490 -28.99 -20.55 17.44
N ARG A 491 -28.92 -21.46 16.46
CA ARG A 491 -28.51 -22.86 16.69
C ARG A 491 -27.14 -22.98 17.37
N ARG A 492 -26.26 -21.99 17.25
CA ARG A 492 -24.91 -22.03 17.81
C ARG A 492 -24.81 -21.56 19.24
N GLN A 493 -25.83 -20.88 19.78
CA GLN A 493 -25.91 -20.37 21.15
C GLN A 493 -24.85 -19.33 21.54
N GLU A 494 -23.67 -19.37 20.95
CA GLU A 494 -22.53 -18.49 21.19
C GLU A 494 -22.02 -17.92 19.86
N TRP A 495 -21.65 -16.64 19.87
CA TRP A 495 -21.12 -15.97 18.68
C TRP A 495 -19.83 -16.63 18.19
N LYS A 496 -18.94 -17.03 19.10
CA LYS A 496 -17.70 -17.75 18.78
C LYS A 496 -17.97 -19.03 17.99
N LYS A 497 -18.92 -19.84 18.44
CA LYS A 497 -19.28 -21.09 17.77
C LYS A 497 -19.84 -20.82 16.37
N PHE A 498 -20.67 -19.77 16.22
CA PHE A 498 -21.12 -19.34 14.91
C PHE A 498 -19.96 -18.93 13.99
N GLY A 499 -19.02 -18.11 14.47
CA GLY A 499 -17.84 -17.72 13.69
C GLY A 499 -16.97 -18.90 13.27
N GLN A 500 -16.76 -19.87 14.17
CA GLN A 500 -16.00 -21.09 13.88
C GLN A 500 -16.67 -21.93 12.79
N ASP A 501 -17.99 -22.16 12.90
CA ASP A 501 -18.73 -22.96 11.92
C ASP A 501 -18.84 -22.28 10.54
N VAL A 502 -18.75 -20.94 10.49
CA VAL A 502 -18.65 -20.15 9.23
C VAL A 502 -17.25 -20.22 8.59
N GLY A 503 -16.25 -20.75 9.32
CA GLY A 503 -14.88 -20.92 8.84
C GLY A 503 -13.88 -19.87 9.33
N ILE A 504 -14.17 -19.13 10.41
CA ILE A 504 -13.23 -18.17 11.00
C ILE A 504 -12.31 -18.89 11.98
N THR A 505 -11.03 -19.02 11.61
CA THR A 505 -10.01 -19.74 12.39
C THR A 505 -9.35 -18.90 13.48
N ASN A 506 -9.38 -17.57 13.37
CA ASN A 506 -8.77 -16.62 14.31
C ASN A 506 -9.81 -15.66 14.91
N VAL A 507 -10.82 -16.19 15.60
CA VAL A 507 -11.71 -15.34 16.40
C VAL A 507 -10.97 -14.97 17.68
N ASP A 508 -10.74 -13.67 17.90
CA ASP A 508 -10.00 -13.20 19.07
C ASP A 508 -10.68 -13.70 20.36
N SER A 509 -9.90 -14.44 21.16
CA SER A 509 -10.42 -15.41 22.12
C SER A 509 -11.05 -14.80 23.37
N THR A 510 -10.98 -13.48 23.55
CA THR A 510 -11.38 -12.77 24.76
C THR A 510 -12.75 -12.10 24.66
N VAL A 511 -13.15 -11.56 23.49
CA VAL A 511 -14.44 -10.86 23.32
C VAL A 511 -15.52 -11.77 22.73
N ALA A 512 -15.17 -12.62 21.76
CA ALA A 512 -16.15 -13.52 21.13
C ALA A 512 -16.51 -14.73 22.00
N SER A 513 -15.63 -15.13 22.92
CA SER A 513 -15.83 -16.29 23.81
C SER A 513 -16.88 -16.09 24.90
N THR A 514 -17.37 -14.86 25.10
CA THR A 514 -18.33 -14.53 26.18
C THR A 514 -19.69 -14.05 25.67
N ALA A 515 -19.92 -14.00 24.35
CA ALA A 515 -21.15 -13.46 23.77
C ALA A 515 -22.19 -14.57 23.50
N PHE A 516 -23.15 -14.71 24.41
CA PHE A 516 -24.32 -15.57 24.24
C PHE A 516 -25.36 -14.97 23.30
N ILE A 517 -26.05 -15.83 22.55
CA ILE A 517 -27.10 -15.48 21.60
C ILE A 517 -28.45 -15.69 22.26
N ALA A 518 -29.15 -14.58 22.52
CA ALA A 518 -30.49 -14.59 23.10
C ALA A 518 -31.52 -14.04 22.10
N PRO A 519 -32.29 -14.88 21.39
CA PRO A 519 -33.29 -14.38 20.46
C PRO A 519 -34.49 -13.80 21.23
N ILE A 520 -34.70 -12.48 21.21
CA ILE A 520 -35.82 -11.86 21.96
C ILE A 520 -37.18 -12.17 21.31
N ILE A 521 -37.29 -12.04 19.99
CA ILE A 521 -38.52 -12.33 19.23
C ILE A 521 -38.16 -13.21 18.04
N ALA A 522 -39.06 -14.11 17.66
CA ALA A 522 -38.96 -14.90 16.44
C ALA A 522 -40.17 -14.71 15.51
N SER A 523 -40.00 -15.13 14.25
CA SER A 523 -41.07 -15.10 13.25
C SER A 523 -42.21 -16.06 13.62
N THR A 524 -43.45 -15.60 13.47
CA THR A 524 -44.65 -16.44 13.68
C THR A 524 -44.76 -17.58 12.67
N ASN A 525 -44.06 -17.47 11.54
CA ASN A 525 -44.09 -18.45 10.45
C ASN A 525 -43.07 -19.60 10.63
N LEU A 526 -42.34 -19.65 11.75
CA LEU A 526 -41.47 -20.79 12.06
C LEU A 526 -42.30 -22.04 12.36
N ASN A 527 -41.80 -23.20 11.92
CA ASN A 527 -42.39 -24.49 12.29
C ASN A 527 -42.13 -24.83 13.79
N ASP A 528 -42.83 -25.82 14.31
CA ASP A 528 -42.79 -26.15 15.75
C ASP A 528 -41.40 -26.59 16.22
N LYS A 529 -40.64 -27.30 15.37
CA LYS A 529 -39.25 -27.68 15.68
C LYS A 529 -38.36 -26.44 15.83
N ALA A 530 -38.47 -25.47 14.92
CA ALA A 530 -37.70 -24.24 14.96
C ALA A 530 -38.10 -23.34 16.14
N LYS A 531 -39.39 -23.25 16.47
CA LYS A 531 -39.87 -22.54 17.67
C LYS A 531 -39.29 -23.16 18.96
N LYS A 532 -39.26 -24.49 19.03
CA LYS A 532 -38.63 -25.19 20.16
C LYS A 532 -37.14 -24.85 20.30
N ILE A 533 -36.39 -24.83 19.19
CA ILE A 533 -34.97 -24.42 19.21
C ILE A 533 -34.81 -23.00 19.75
N VAL A 534 -35.64 -22.04 19.30
CA VAL A 534 -35.59 -20.65 19.80
C VAL A 534 -35.81 -20.60 21.32
N TYR A 535 -36.83 -21.32 21.82
CA TYR A 535 -37.12 -21.39 23.24
C TYR A 535 -35.97 -22.02 24.05
N ASP A 536 -35.44 -23.16 23.56
CA ASP A 536 -34.35 -23.89 24.21
C ASP A 536 -33.08 -23.01 24.30
N VAL A 537 -32.78 -22.23 23.25
CA VAL A 537 -31.63 -21.30 23.25
C VAL A 537 -31.83 -20.14 24.23
N ARG A 538 -33.04 -19.58 24.35
CA ARG A 538 -33.32 -18.56 25.38
C ARG A 538 -33.14 -19.10 26.78
N LYS A 539 -33.66 -20.31 27.02
CA LYS A 539 -33.55 -20.97 28.32
C LYS A 539 -32.09 -21.22 28.67
N TYR A 540 -31.32 -21.76 27.72
CA TYR A 540 -29.88 -21.93 27.86
C TYR A 540 -29.18 -20.62 28.20
N CYS A 541 -29.43 -19.55 27.43
CA CYS A 541 -28.81 -18.24 27.69
C CYS A 541 -29.16 -17.72 29.09
N ALA A 542 -30.45 -17.76 29.49
CA ALA A 542 -30.90 -17.33 30.80
C ALA A 542 -30.21 -18.10 31.94
N GLU A 543 -30.07 -19.42 31.80
CA GLU A 543 -29.33 -20.26 32.74
C GLU A 543 -27.85 -19.86 32.83
N GLN A 544 -27.18 -19.60 31.69
CA GLN A 544 -25.77 -19.20 31.68
C GLN A 544 -25.51 -17.84 32.33
N ILE A 545 -26.45 -16.89 32.24
CA ILE A 545 -26.32 -15.55 32.82
C ILE A 545 -27.01 -15.40 34.19
N GLY A 546 -27.52 -16.50 34.77
CA GLY A 546 -28.11 -16.51 36.11
C GLY A 546 -29.50 -15.87 36.22
N LEU A 547 -30.28 -15.85 35.15
CA LEU A 547 -31.66 -15.33 35.11
C LEU A 547 -32.71 -16.44 35.15
N THR A 548 -33.95 -16.05 35.47
CA THR A 548 -35.11 -16.96 35.46
C THR A 548 -35.50 -17.40 34.05
N PRO A 549 -36.25 -18.51 33.90
CA PRO A 549 -36.68 -19.00 32.59
C PRO A 549 -37.40 -17.93 31.76
N PRO A 550 -37.18 -17.91 30.43
CA PRO A 550 -37.76 -16.91 29.54
C PRO A 550 -39.29 -17.01 29.50
N VAL A 551 -39.95 -15.85 29.50
CA VAL A 551 -41.39 -15.70 29.23
C VAL A 551 -41.72 -16.02 27.77
N ASP A 552 -43.00 -16.31 27.49
CA ASP A 552 -43.44 -16.74 26.16
C ASP A 552 -43.43 -15.58 25.14
N ASP A 553 -43.35 -15.92 23.86
CA ASP A 553 -43.27 -14.97 22.74
C ASP A 553 -44.41 -13.94 22.73
N SER A 554 -45.60 -14.33 23.18
CA SER A 554 -46.77 -13.46 23.27
C SER A 554 -46.59 -12.40 24.34
N GLU A 555 -46.10 -12.77 25.53
CA GLU A 555 -45.91 -11.83 26.64
C GLU A 555 -44.84 -10.79 26.30
N ILE A 556 -43.74 -11.22 25.66
CA ILE A 556 -42.69 -10.29 25.19
C ILE A 556 -43.27 -9.29 24.18
N LYS A 557 -44.11 -9.75 23.24
CA LYS A 557 -44.74 -8.88 22.24
C LYS A 557 -45.72 -7.90 22.87
N ASP A 558 -46.45 -8.32 23.90
CA ASP A 558 -47.39 -7.46 24.64
C ASP A 558 -46.65 -6.41 25.48
N TYR A 559 -45.42 -6.70 25.93
CA TYR A 559 -44.55 -5.73 26.63
C TYR A 559 -43.89 -4.70 25.70
N ILE A 560 -43.61 -5.07 24.44
CA ILE A 560 -42.93 -4.21 23.45
C ILE A 560 -43.92 -3.30 22.70
N ARG A 561 -45.20 -3.68 22.67
CA ARG A 561 -46.30 -2.85 22.15
C ARG A 561 -46.72 -1.81 23.18
#